data_AF-A0A1Q4ZGV7-F1
#
_entry.id   AF-A0A1Q4ZGV7-F1
#
_cell.length_a   1.000
_cell.length_b   1.000
_cell.length_c   1.000
_cell.angle_alpha   90.00
_cell.angle_beta   90.00
_cell.angle_gamma   90.00
#
_symmetry.space_group_name_H-M   'P 1'
#
loop_
_entity.id
_entity.type
_entity.pdbx_description
1 polymer ?
#
loop_
_entity_poly.entity_id
_entity_poly.type
_entity_poly.pdbx_seq_one_letter_code
_entity_poly.pdbx_strand_id
1 'polypeptide(L)'
;MPLSRDRDNGKKVNGRKRHIVVDTTGLLLIILVTTAGVQDRDAARALLRALRTCFTRVANVWADAGYAGQLVDWATDTLGLAVQIVRKLADQVGFQVLHRRWVVERTLSWITRCRRTVRDYERHPEHHAAMVQWAMVIVMTRRLARYHRTGRLQPAISTG
;
A
#
# COMPACT_ATOMS: atom_id res chain seq x y z
N MET A 1 7.18 15.12 -24.90
CA MET A 1 6.76 15.04 -23.48
C MET A 1 7.88 15.64 -22.64
N PRO A 2 7.70 16.75 -21.92
CA PRO A 2 8.81 17.34 -21.19
C PRO A 2 9.09 16.50 -19.94
N LEU A 3 10.26 15.86 -19.92
CA LEU A 3 10.83 15.19 -18.74
C LEU A 3 11.37 16.25 -17.79
N SER A 4 10.50 16.92 -17.03
CA SER A 4 10.96 17.87 -16.02
C SER A 4 11.04 17.19 -14.66
N ARG A 5 12.28 17.09 -14.16
CA ARG A 5 12.61 16.96 -12.73
C ARG A 5 12.12 18.22 -12.02
N ASP A 6 10.89 18.17 -11.54
CA ASP A 6 10.26 19.18 -10.70
C ASP A 6 10.93 19.20 -9.32
N ARG A 7 11.55 20.35 -9.01
CA ARG A 7 12.23 20.66 -7.73
C ARG A 7 11.20 21.21 -6.73
N ASP A 8 11.19 20.65 -5.52
CA ASP A 8 10.37 21.14 -4.40
C ASP A 8 11.08 22.29 -3.66
N ASN A 9 10.37 23.40 -3.40
CA ASN A 9 10.90 24.69 -2.95
C ASN A 9 10.99 24.83 -1.42
N GLY A 10 11.40 23.77 -0.72
CA GLY A 10 11.50 23.82 0.75
C GLY A 10 12.47 22.84 1.40
N LYS A 11 12.73 21.69 0.77
CA LYS A 11 13.75 20.73 1.21
C LYS A 11 14.46 20.20 -0.03
N LYS A 12 15.77 20.43 -0.11
CA LYS A 12 16.67 20.00 -1.20
C LYS A 12 16.88 18.47 -1.20
N VAL A 13 15.81 17.68 -1.30
CA VAL A 13 15.89 16.22 -1.42
C VAL A 13 14.93 15.77 -2.51
N ASN A 14 15.44 15.04 -3.50
CA ASN A 14 14.65 14.36 -4.52
C ASN A 14 13.79 13.27 -3.86
N GLY A 15 12.59 13.63 -3.43
CA GLY A 15 11.66 12.70 -2.79
C GLY A 15 10.78 11.98 -3.80
N ARG A 16 10.54 10.69 -3.57
CA ARG A 16 9.52 9.89 -4.24
C ARG A 16 8.56 9.37 -3.19
N LYS A 17 7.27 9.35 -3.51
CA LYS A 17 6.23 8.81 -2.63
C LYS A 17 5.76 7.48 -3.17
N ARG A 18 5.52 6.54 -2.26
CA ARG A 18 4.99 5.20 -2.56
C ARG A 18 3.57 5.14 -2.01
N HIS A 19 2.61 4.93 -2.89
CA HIS A 19 1.21 4.79 -2.55
C HIS A 19 0.81 3.34 -2.79
N ILE A 20 0.44 2.62 -1.74
CA ILE A 20 0.13 1.19 -1.84
C ILE A 20 -1.30 0.91 -1.40
N VAL A 21 -1.93 -0.06 -2.06
CA VAL A 21 -3.12 -0.75 -1.57
C VAL A 21 -2.71 -2.16 -1.23
N VAL A 22 -3.09 -2.61 -0.04
CA VAL A 22 -2.82 -3.96 0.46
C VAL A 22 -4.11 -4.60 0.94
N ASP A 23 -4.16 -5.93 0.94
CA ASP A 23 -5.23 -6.68 1.58
C ASP A 23 -5.17 -6.58 3.11
N THR A 24 -6.10 -7.24 3.80
CA THR A 24 -6.17 -7.24 5.26
C THR A 24 -4.98 -7.91 5.96
N THR A 25 -4.19 -8.72 5.24
CA THR A 25 -3.00 -9.42 5.73
C THR A 25 -1.67 -8.74 5.34
N GLY A 26 -1.74 -7.67 4.54
CA GLY A 26 -0.61 -6.89 4.06
C GLY A 26 -0.01 -7.41 2.74
N LEU A 27 -0.77 -8.15 1.95
CA LEU A 27 -0.41 -8.54 0.60
C LEU A 27 -0.68 -7.39 -0.37
N LEU A 28 0.31 -7.04 -1.19
CA LEU A 28 0.22 -5.91 -2.12
C LEU A 28 -0.79 -6.21 -3.24
N LEU A 29 -1.71 -5.28 -3.44
CA LEU A 29 -2.67 -5.30 -4.55
C LEU A 29 -2.26 -4.32 -5.64
N ILE A 30 -1.98 -3.06 -5.27
CA ILE A 30 -1.58 -1.99 -6.20
C ILE A 30 -0.44 -1.18 -5.57
N ILE A 31 0.51 -0.73 -6.40
CA ILE A 31 1.53 0.25 -6.06
C ILE A 31 1.52 1.36 -7.12
N LEU A 32 1.56 2.61 -6.67
CA LEU A 32 1.82 3.78 -7.48
C LEU A 32 3.00 4.56 -6.88
N VAL A 33 3.97 4.92 -7.70
CA VAL A 33 5.13 5.73 -7.29
C VAL A 33 5.05 7.08 -7.96
N THR A 34 5.08 8.16 -7.18
CA THR A 34 4.97 9.54 -7.68
C THR A 34 6.18 10.37 -7.27
N THR A 35 6.36 11.55 -7.88
CA THR A 35 7.24 12.59 -7.34
C THR A 35 6.72 13.07 -5.98
N ALA A 36 7.60 13.67 -5.17
CA ALA A 36 7.21 14.24 -3.87
C ALA A 36 6.19 15.38 -3.98
N GLY A 37 6.20 16.13 -5.09
CA GLY A 37 5.29 17.25 -5.33
C GLY A 37 3.84 16.86 -5.59
N VAL A 38 3.57 15.60 -5.94
CA VAL A 38 2.19 15.12 -6.09
C VAL A 38 1.52 15.05 -4.72
N GLN A 39 0.35 15.68 -4.63
CA GLN A 39 -0.47 15.62 -3.42
C GLN A 39 -1.00 14.20 -3.23
N ASP A 40 -1.06 13.76 -1.97
CA ASP A 40 -1.45 12.38 -1.66
C ASP A 40 -2.89 12.08 -2.13
N ARG A 41 -3.77 13.09 -2.14
CA ARG A 41 -5.15 12.97 -2.65
C ARG A 41 -5.22 12.68 -4.15
N ASP A 42 -4.38 13.33 -4.95
CA ASP A 42 -4.32 13.10 -6.40
C ASP A 42 -3.77 11.72 -6.70
N ALA A 43 -2.71 11.32 -5.99
CA ALA A 43 -2.14 9.99 -6.10
C ALA A 43 -3.15 8.91 -5.67
N ALA A 44 -3.88 9.11 -4.57
CA ALA A 44 -4.91 8.18 -4.12
C ALA A 44 -6.06 8.05 -5.12
N ARG A 45 -6.45 9.14 -5.79
CA ARG A 45 -7.46 9.08 -6.85
C ARG A 45 -7.02 8.13 -7.98
N ALA A 46 -5.79 8.28 -8.46
CA ALA A 46 -5.22 7.39 -9.47
C ALA A 46 -5.09 5.94 -8.97
N LEU A 47 -4.65 5.76 -7.72
CA LEU A 47 -4.49 4.46 -7.08
C LEU A 47 -5.83 3.71 -6.95
N LEU A 48 -6.90 4.39 -6.55
CA LEU A 48 -8.24 3.80 -6.40
C LEU A 48 -8.86 3.44 -7.75
N ARG A 49 -8.61 4.23 -8.81
CA ARG A 49 -9.01 3.83 -10.17
C ARG A 49 -8.34 2.52 -10.57
N ALA A 50 -7.03 2.42 -10.41
CA ALA A 50 -6.28 1.21 -10.72
C ALA A 50 -6.78 0.00 -9.90
N LEU A 51 -7.05 0.20 -8.60
CA LEU A 51 -7.65 -0.82 -7.74
C LEU A 51 -8.99 -1.31 -8.31
N ARG A 52 -9.89 -0.40 -8.70
CA ARG A 52 -11.21 -0.76 -9.21
C ARG A 52 -11.15 -1.49 -10.55
N THR A 53 -10.20 -1.12 -11.41
CA THR A 53 -9.95 -1.78 -12.71
C THR A 53 -9.43 -3.21 -12.53
N CYS A 54 -8.47 -3.42 -11.63
CA CYS A 54 -7.86 -4.73 -11.42
C CYS A 54 -8.66 -5.65 -10.49
N PHE A 55 -9.41 -5.09 -9.53
CA PHE A 55 -10.06 -5.83 -8.46
C PHE A 55 -11.52 -5.41 -8.29
N THR A 56 -12.38 -5.92 -9.18
CA THR A 56 -13.79 -5.53 -9.23
C THR A 56 -14.63 -5.93 -8.01
N ARG A 57 -14.15 -6.91 -7.23
CA ARG A 57 -14.81 -7.40 -6.01
C ARG A 57 -14.44 -6.62 -4.75
N VAL A 58 -13.44 -5.74 -4.81
CA VAL A 58 -13.09 -4.91 -3.66
C VAL A 58 -14.14 -3.82 -3.55
N ALA A 59 -14.88 -3.80 -2.43
CA ALA A 59 -15.91 -2.81 -2.16
C ALA A 59 -15.49 -1.82 -1.05
N ASN A 60 -14.62 -2.23 -0.13
CA ASN A 60 -14.26 -1.44 1.05
C ASN A 60 -12.75 -1.17 1.07
N VAL A 61 -12.38 0.08 1.33
CA VAL A 61 -10.99 0.53 1.47
C VAL A 61 -10.85 1.31 2.76
N TRP A 62 -9.80 1.08 3.54
CA TRP A 62 -9.48 1.89 4.71
C TRP A 62 -8.37 2.87 4.39
N ALA A 63 -8.53 4.12 4.82
CA ALA A 63 -7.54 5.17 4.66
C ALA A 63 -7.38 5.98 5.96
N ASP A 64 -6.28 6.71 6.10
CA ASP A 64 -6.11 7.62 7.25
C ASP A 64 -6.93 8.92 7.10
N ALA A 65 -6.93 9.74 8.15
CA ALA A 65 -7.65 11.00 8.19
C ALA A 65 -7.22 12.04 7.13
N GLY A 66 -6.01 11.95 6.57
CA GLY A 66 -5.52 12.86 5.53
C GLY A 66 -6.24 12.69 4.18
N TYR A 67 -6.82 11.51 3.96
CA TYR A 67 -7.60 11.17 2.76
C TYR A 67 -9.10 11.51 2.86
N ALA A 68 -9.54 12.10 3.97
CA ALA A 68 -10.93 12.51 4.15
C ALA A 68 -11.34 13.66 3.20
N GLY A 69 -12.66 13.82 3.03
CA GLY A 69 -13.27 14.86 2.19
C GLY A 69 -13.61 14.35 0.79
N GLN A 70 -13.46 15.22 -0.21
CA GLN A 70 -13.91 14.99 -1.60
C GLN A 70 -13.45 13.67 -2.23
N LEU A 71 -12.31 13.11 -1.80
CA LEU A 71 -11.83 11.82 -2.30
C LEU A 71 -12.77 10.67 -1.92
N VAL A 72 -13.34 10.71 -0.71
CA VAL A 72 -14.26 9.67 -0.19
C VAL A 72 -15.57 9.68 -0.96
N ASP A 73 -16.13 10.88 -1.15
CA ASP A 73 -17.38 11.07 -1.89
C ASP A 73 -17.18 10.63 -3.35
N TRP A 74 -16.11 11.13 -3.99
CA TRP A 74 -15.77 10.75 -5.35
C TRP A 74 -15.55 9.23 -5.53
N ALA A 75 -14.88 8.56 -4.59
CA ALA A 75 -14.64 7.12 -4.67
C ALA A 75 -15.94 6.32 -4.56
N THR A 76 -16.87 6.78 -3.71
CA THR A 76 -18.19 6.17 -3.55
C THR A 76 -19.01 6.36 -4.82
N ASP A 77 -19.13 7.61 -5.29
CA ASP A 77 -20.01 7.97 -6.40
C ASP A 77 -19.51 7.47 -7.75
N THR A 78 -18.20 7.53 -7.99
CA THR A 78 -17.61 7.21 -9.30
C THR A 78 -17.15 5.76 -9.41
N LEU A 79 -16.64 5.17 -8.33
CA LEU A 79 -16.03 3.83 -8.36
C LEU A 79 -16.86 2.76 -7.64
N GLY A 80 -17.88 3.16 -6.87
CA GLY A 80 -18.62 2.26 -5.98
C GLY A 80 -17.74 1.70 -4.86
N LEU A 81 -16.71 2.45 -4.45
CA LEU A 81 -15.78 2.05 -3.39
C LEU A 81 -16.09 2.81 -2.10
N ALA A 82 -16.46 2.08 -1.06
CA ALA A 82 -16.64 2.63 0.28
C ALA A 82 -15.27 2.88 0.95
N VAL A 83 -14.84 4.14 0.99
CA VAL A 83 -13.60 4.54 1.67
C VAL A 83 -13.88 4.89 3.13
N GLN A 84 -13.42 4.04 4.04
CA GLN A 84 -13.58 4.22 5.48
C GLN A 84 -12.35 4.94 6.07
N ILE A 85 -12.58 6.12 6.63
CA ILE A 85 -11.53 6.92 7.27
C ILE A 85 -11.27 6.45 8.69
N VAL A 86 -10.06 5.92 8.94
CA VAL A 86 -9.59 5.50 10.26
C VAL A 86 -8.95 6.68 10.97
N ARG A 87 -9.72 7.31 11.86
CA ARG A 87 -9.27 8.42 12.71
C ARG A 87 -8.51 7.91 13.93
N LYS A 88 -7.63 8.74 14.48
CA LYS A 88 -7.08 8.51 15.84
C LYS A 88 -8.20 8.69 16.87
N LEU A 89 -8.12 7.97 17.99
CA LEU A 89 -9.05 8.17 19.10
C LEU A 89 -8.82 9.57 19.71
N ALA A 90 -9.89 10.28 20.05
CA ALA A 90 -9.83 11.67 20.51
C ALA A 90 -8.98 11.85 21.78
N ASP A 91 -9.01 10.86 22.69
CA ASP A 91 -8.31 10.90 23.99
C ASP A 91 -7.01 10.08 24.01
N GLN A 92 -6.47 9.72 22.84
CA GLN A 92 -5.30 8.86 22.76
C GLN A 92 -4.02 9.63 23.09
N VAL A 93 -3.45 9.35 24.26
CA VAL A 93 -2.10 9.80 24.64
C VAL A 93 -1.07 8.77 24.17
N GLY A 94 -0.12 9.18 23.32
CA GLY A 94 0.96 8.32 22.82
C GLY A 94 0.62 7.49 21.57
N PHE A 95 1.54 6.61 21.18
CA PHE A 95 1.38 5.76 19.99
C PHE A 95 0.54 4.51 20.31
N GLN A 96 -0.56 4.34 19.59
CA GLN A 96 -1.40 3.14 19.65
C GLN A 96 -1.51 2.52 18.27
N VAL A 97 -1.43 1.19 18.22
CA VAL A 97 -1.54 0.42 16.99
C VAL A 97 -3.01 0.43 16.53
N LEU A 98 -3.30 1.22 15.49
CA LEU A 98 -4.58 1.16 14.80
C LEU A 98 -4.57 -0.06 13.87
N HIS A 99 -5.30 -1.12 14.24
CA HIS A 99 -5.26 -2.44 13.59
C HIS A 99 -5.28 -2.41 12.06
N ARG A 100 -6.05 -1.50 11.44
CA ARG A 100 -6.15 -1.39 9.98
C ARG A 100 -5.00 -0.58 9.35
N ARG A 101 -4.50 0.47 10.01
CA ARG A 101 -3.37 1.28 9.50
C ARG A 101 -2.04 0.55 9.61
N TRP A 102 -1.87 -0.20 10.69
CA TRP A 102 -0.62 -0.94 10.94
C TRP A 102 -0.28 -1.96 9.85
N VAL A 103 -1.28 -2.48 9.14
CA VAL A 103 -1.06 -3.42 8.03
C VAL A 103 -0.23 -2.78 6.91
N VAL A 104 -0.52 -1.52 6.56
CA VAL A 104 0.21 -0.78 5.52
C VAL A 104 1.64 -0.52 5.97
N GLU A 105 1.84 -0.01 7.19
CA GLU A 105 3.16 0.31 7.76
C GLU A 105 4.05 -0.94 7.86
N ARG A 106 3.47 -2.05 8.30
CA ARG A 106 4.14 -3.35 8.35
C ARG A 106 4.53 -3.85 6.95
N THR A 107 3.66 -3.65 5.96
CA THR A 107 3.95 -4.02 4.57
C THR A 107 5.09 -3.18 4.01
N LEU A 108 5.09 -1.86 4.27
CA LEU A 108 6.20 -0.98 3.93
C LEU A 108 7.50 -1.45 4.59
N SER A 109 7.44 -1.94 5.82
CA SER A 109 8.60 -2.49 6.53
C SER A 109 9.12 -3.79 5.91
N TRP A 110 8.25 -4.65 5.36
CA TRP A 110 8.69 -5.81 4.58
C TRP A 110 9.32 -5.40 3.26
N ILE A 111 8.76 -4.39 2.59
CA ILE A 111 9.32 -3.85 1.36
C ILE A 111 10.70 -3.27 1.63
N THR A 112 10.91 -2.46 2.69
CA THR A 112 12.21 -1.85 2.99
C THR A 112 13.27 -2.84 3.44
N ARG A 113 12.92 -4.08 3.84
CA ARG A 113 13.91 -5.14 4.10
C ARG A 113 14.66 -5.58 2.85
N CYS A 114 14.14 -5.33 1.65
CA CYS A 114 14.87 -5.59 0.42
C CYS A 114 15.83 -4.42 0.12
N ARG A 115 17.14 -4.69 -0.02
CA ARG A 115 18.17 -3.65 -0.15
C ARG A 115 17.86 -2.59 -1.22
N ARG A 116 17.35 -3.03 -2.37
CA ARG A 116 17.03 -2.15 -3.51
C ARG A 116 15.82 -1.23 -3.29
N THR A 117 14.99 -1.48 -2.29
CA THR A 117 13.79 -0.69 -1.98
C THR A 117 13.94 0.15 -0.71
N VAL A 118 15.10 0.11 -0.04
CA VAL A 118 15.42 0.99 1.11
C VAL A 118 15.45 2.45 0.66
N ARG A 119 16.15 2.73 -0.43
CA ARG A 119 16.20 4.03 -1.11
C ARG A 119 15.82 3.81 -2.56
N ASP A 120 15.13 4.79 -3.15
CA ASP A 120 14.86 4.79 -4.58
C ASP A 120 16.12 5.27 -5.32
N TYR A 121 16.72 4.38 -6.11
CA TYR A 121 17.86 4.68 -6.98
C TYR A 121 17.44 4.75 -8.45
N GLU A 122 16.17 4.51 -8.75
CA GLU A 122 15.69 4.31 -10.10
C GLU A 122 15.44 5.64 -10.82
N ARG A 123 15.72 5.67 -12.12
CA ARG A 123 15.46 6.85 -12.95
C ARG A 123 13.97 7.07 -13.16
N HIS A 124 13.21 5.98 -13.34
CA HIS A 124 11.78 6.00 -13.65
C HIS A 124 10.97 5.45 -12.47
N PRO A 125 9.85 6.11 -12.08
CA PRO A 125 8.98 5.63 -11.00
C PRO A 125 8.46 4.20 -11.23
N GLU A 126 8.26 3.83 -12.49
CA GLU A 126 7.79 2.51 -12.91
C GLU A 126 8.80 1.41 -12.55
N HIS A 127 10.10 1.67 -12.72
CA HIS A 127 11.14 0.71 -12.32
C HIS A 127 11.14 0.52 -10.81
N HIS A 128 10.99 1.60 -10.04
CA HIS A 128 10.91 1.50 -8.58
C HIS A 128 9.63 0.75 -8.16
N ALA A 129 8.50 0.99 -8.83
CA ALA A 129 7.27 0.25 -8.60
C ALA A 129 7.45 -1.26 -8.88
N ALA A 130 8.15 -1.62 -9.97
CA ALA A 130 8.49 -3.00 -10.28
C ALA A 130 9.38 -3.62 -9.20
N MET A 131 10.39 -2.90 -8.69
CA MET A 131 11.23 -3.37 -7.58
C MET A 131 10.42 -3.64 -6.31
N VAL A 132 9.39 -2.82 -6.02
CA VAL A 132 8.46 -3.04 -4.91
C VAL A 132 7.60 -4.29 -5.16
N GLN A 133 7.09 -4.48 -6.38
CA GLN A 133 6.36 -5.69 -6.75
C GLN A 133 7.22 -6.94 -6.56
N TRP A 134 8.47 -6.94 -7.03
CA TRP A 134 9.43 -8.04 -6.82
C TRP A 134 9.65 -8.37 -5.34
N ALA A 135 9.81 -7.34 -4.49
CA ALA A 135 9.92 -7.54 -3.05
C ALA A 135 8.69 -8.24 -2.47
N MET A 136 7.49 -7.88 -2.92
CA MET A 136 6.24 -8.47 -2.43
C MET A 136 5.99 -9.86 -2.98
N VAL A 137 6.39 -10.16 -4.22
CA VAL A 137 6.40 -11.53 -4.77
C VAL A 137 7.23 -12.45 -3.88
N ILE A 138 8.45 -12.05 -3.50
CA ILE A 138 9.30 -12.84 -2.59
C ILE A 138 8.60 -13.11 -1.25
N VAL A 139 7.95 -12.11 -0.67
CA VAL A 139 7.21 -12.24 0.60
C VAL A 139 6.03 -13.22 0.45
N MET A 140 5.25 -13.07 -0.61
CA MET A 140 4.08 -13.89 -0.92
C MET A 140 4.47 -15.35 -1.16
N THR A 141 5.47 -15.60 -2.01
CA THR A 141 5.94 -16.96 -2.32
C THR A 141 6.48 -17.65 -1.06
N ARG A 142 7.23 -16.94 -0.21
CA ARG A 142 7.71 -17.48 1.08
C ARG A 142 6.56 -17.81 2.05
N ARG A 143 5.47 -17.05 2.03
CA ARG A 143 4.27 -17.37 2.84
C ARG A 143 3.57 -18.60 2.33
N LEU A 144 3.36 -18.67 1.01
CA LEU A 144 2.72 -19.81 0.36
C LEU A 144 3.49 -21.11 0.65
N ALA A 145 4.82 -21.08 0.49
CA ALA A 145 5.67 -22.24 0.78
C ALA A 145 5.62 -22.69 2.26
N ARG A 146 5.52 -21.74 3.20
CA ARG A 146 5.34 -22.06 4.63
C ARG A 146 3.96 -22.65 4.91
N TYR A 147 2.90 -22.09 4.32
CA TYR A 147 1.55 -22.61 4.45
C TYR A 147 1.45 -24.06 3.98
N HIS A 148 1.99 -24.38 2.80
CA HIS A 148 2.03 -25.76 2.29
C HIS A 148 2.83 -26.71 3.19
N ARG A 149 3.90 -26.23 3.84
CA ARG A 149 4.70 -27.05 4.77
C ARG A 149 3.94 -27.34 6.06
N THR A 150 3.25 -26.36 6.61
CA THR A 150 2.44 -26.52 7.83
C THR A 150 1.18 -27.36 7.56
N GLY A 151 0.52 -27.16 6.42
CA GLY A 151 -0.66 -27.93 6.02
C GLY A 151 -0.38 -29.42 5.71
N ARG A 152 0.87 -29.78 5.36
CA ARG A 152 1.30 -31.19 5.21
C ARG A 152 1.62 -31.89 6.53
N LEU A 153 1.72 -31.17 7.65
CA LEU A 153 2.08 -31.71 8.96
C LEU A 153 0.86 -31.98 9.87
N GLN A 154 -0.36 -31.99 9.34
CA GLN A 154 -1.50 -32.64 9.99
C GLN A 154 -1.75 -34.01 9.33
N PRO A 155 -1.10 -35.10 9.77
CA PRO A 155 -1.77 -36.39 9.68
C PRO A 155 -3.01 -36.32 10.58
N ALA A 156 -4.15 -36.74 10.05
CA ALA A 156 -5.35 -36.96 10.83
C ALA A 156 -5.03 -37.93 11.97
N ILE A 157 -4.87 -37.41 13.18
CA ILE A 157 -5.03 -38.21 14.39
C ILE A 157 -6.53 -38.19 14.66
N SER A 158 -7.22 -39.24 14.22
CA SER A 158 -8.51 -39.64 14.80
C SER A 158 -8.48 -41.13 15.05
N THR A 159 -8.09 -41.45 16.27
CA THR A 159 -8.60 -42.49 17.17
C THR A 159 -9.78 -43.32 16.63
N GLY A 160 -9.57 -44.63 16.61
CA GLY A 160 -10.56 -45.70 16.51
C GLY A 160 -9.92 -46.98 17.00
#